data_AF-A0A563F2E8-F1
#
_entry.id   AF-A0A563F2E8-F1
#
_cell.length_a   1.000
_cell.length_b   1.000
_cell.length_c   1.000
_cell.angle_alpha   90.00
_cell.angle_beta   90.00
_cell.angle_gamma   90.00
#
_symmetry.space_group_name_H-M   'P 1'
#
loop_
_entity.id
_entity.type
_entity.pdbx_description
1 polymer ?
#
loop_
_entity_poly.entity_id
_entity_poly.type
_entity_poly.pdbx_seq_one_letter_code
_entity_poly.pdbx_strand_id
1 'polypeptide(L)'
;MAVVVATAAPAAASAGGDPLVLDVDITPACGKPAPGRVSIYHPTGLSTQVEWRVRLGGETKTGTVSMDRSVARAEFTLPVGTGEVLVDARRPGGAFGPVWREDVPPTCDPVNVVSVGDSVVWNQGVEPDKKFPRLTAKLLGEQTGRGYTHRDYSISGAVLDAPELPKGNDDRRCLDEAYLQDPDQDGEMELGEVTAQMPDVFCQLERAGAAGQDIDLVILNGCINDMDPLLGIPFGITPGTEDVPNAVRRECGGVGAAATNPAEDVPYFSGAKVGYGGRGIKAAIEKAHSLPGHPKVLVADFYYALSRASGKPPTSYCTDRGFTAAVAQECVQRIGRAPLRYEQFTRYSAAEYRRAVDEANAASGTPYAVAGDGLFTVDNAAFASNPQVWQFPTEDPISVLRRHACPEFSPTPPQCLTAALAHPNTAGSRRYAESFLLNPRLRGWFGLPGDDVPLTTTRDGDTLHLTAKPGSTFRWFFGDGTMRVTDEPTTSHVYTDAGPHIPRVIVDDRTLQEGNPTVIG
;
A
#
# COMPACT_ATOMS: atom_id res chain seq x y z
N MET A 1 23.17 16.78 19.43
CA MET A 1 23.56 17.04 18.04
C MET A 1 22.42 17.86 17.43
N ALA A 2 22.68 19.13 17.12
CA ALA A 2 21.63 20.08 16.74
C ALA A 2 21.08 19.71 15.35
N VAL A 3 19.85 19.21 15.31
CA VAL A 3 19.10 19.06 14.06
C VAL A 3 18.65 20.45 13.67
N VAL A 4 19.20 20.95 12.57
CA VAL A 4 18.71 22.16 11.91
C VAL A 4 17.30 21.84 11.43
N VAL A 5 16.30 22.28 12.20
CA VAL A 5 14.92 22.39 11.73
C VAL A 5 14.98 23.38 10.56
N ALA A 6 14.54 22.94 9.38
CA ALA A 6 14.43 23.79 8.21
C ALA A 6 13.51 24.97 8.52
N THR A 7 14.12 26.07 8.91
CA THR A 7 13.50 27.40 8.97
C THR A 7 13.21 27.84 7.54
N ALA A 8 11.96 28.24 7.30
CA ALA A 8 11.44 28.72 6.04
C ALA A 8 11.52 27.70 4.89
N ALA A 9 10.38 27.44 4.25
CA ALA A 9 10.36 26.89 2.90
C ALA A 9 11.43 27.66 2.09
N PRO A 10 12.39 26.99 1.44
CA PRO A 10 13.27 27.70 0.52
C PRO A 10 12.35 28.46 -0.44
N ALA A 11 12.56 29.77 -0.49
CA ALA A 11 11.91 30.67 -1.44
C ALA A 11 11.79 29.92 -2.76
N ALA A 12 10.55 29.80 -3.26
CA ALA A 12 10.15 29.08 -4.46
C ALA A 12 11.25 29.14 -5.52
N ALA A 13 12.18 28.18 -5.48
CA ALA A 13 13.01 27.90 -6.62
C ALA A 13 11.99 27.41 -7.63
N SER A 14 11.79 28.17 -8.71
CA SER A 14 10.91 27.83 -9.81
C SER A 14 11.29 26.44 -10.31
N ALA A 15 10.68 25.41 -9.74
CA ALA A 15 10.76 24.05 -10.22
C ALA A 15 10.20 24.11 -11.64
N GLY A 16 11.05 23.75 -12.60
CA GLY A 16 10.86 24.04 -14.01
C GLY A 16 9.48 23.64 -14.51
N GLY A 17 8.85 24.51 -15.30
CA GLY A 17 7.55 24.26 -15.93
C GLY A 17 7.61 23.21 -17.05
N ASP A 18 8.27 22.08 -16.82
CA ASP A 18 8.34 20.97 -17.76
C ASP A 18 7.15 20.02 -17.54
N PRO A 19 6.59 19.43 -18.61
CA PRO A 19 5.47 18.52 -18.53
C PRO A 19 5.85 17.19 -17.88
N LEU A 20 4.85 16.56 -17.27
CA LEU A 20 4.98 15.33 -16.51
C LEU A 20 3.99 14.28 -17.04
N VAL A 21 4.46 13.05 -17.23
CA VAL A 21 3.58 11.92 -17.52
C VAL A 21 2.91 11.49 -16.21
N LEU A 22 1.58 11.57 -16.15
CA LEU A 22 0.80 11.21 -14.96
C LEU A 22 0.41 9.74 -14.95
N ASP A 23 0.09 9.20 -16.12
CA ASP A 23 -0.46 7.86 -16.28
C ASP A 23 -0.23 7.37 -17.70
N VAL A 24 -0.03 6.06 -17.83
CA VAL A 24 0.08 5.35 -19.10
C VAL A 24 -0.77 4.11 -19.00
N ASP A 25 -1.92 4.15 -19.67
CA ASP A 25 -2.83 3.02 -19.78
C ASP A 25 -2.54 2.30 -21.10
N ILE A 26 -2.01 1.09 -21.04
CA ILE A 26 -1.82 0.23 -22.21
C ILE A 26 -2.76 -0.94 -22.05
N THR A 27 -3.64 -1.13 -23.04
CA THR A 27 -4.46 -2.34 -23.10
C THR A 27 -3.72 -3.38 -23.93
N PRO A 28 -3.15 -4.43 -23.32
CA PRO A 28 -2.44 -5.45 -24.07
C PRO A 28 -3.42 -6.15 -25.02
N ALA A 29 -3.04 -6.26 -26.28
CA ALA A 29 -3.81 -6.98 -27.27
C ALA A 29 -2.95 -8.12 -27.80
N CYS A 30 -3.25 -9.35 -27.37
CA CYS A 30 -2.56 -10.58 -27.79
C CYS A 30 -2.28 -10.61 -29.30
N GLY A 31 -0.99 -10.60 -29.67
CA GLY A 31 -0.55 -10.66 -31.08
C GLY A 31 -1.06 -9.51 -31.96
N LYS A 32 -1.55 -8.43 -31.35
CA LYS A 32 -2.15 -7.27 -32.01
C LYS A 32 -1.47 -6.00 -31.52
N PRO A 33 -1.50 -4.92 -32.31
CA PRO A 33 -1.07 -3.62 -31.83
C PRO A 33 -1.85 -3.25 -30.56
N ALA A 34 -1.13 -2.85 -29.51
CA ALA A 34 -1.74 -2.49 -28.24
C ALA A 34 -2.11 -0.99 -28.27
N PRO A 35 -3.41 -0.63 -28.18
CA PRO A 35 -3.77 0.76 -27.98
C PRO A 35 -3.30 1.19 -26.59
N GLY A 36 -2.80 2.42 -26.52
CA GLY A 36 -2.40 3.02 -25.27
C GLY A 36 -2.79 4.49 -25.21
N ARG A 37 -2.89 4.99 -23.98
CA ARG A 37 -3.21 6.37 -23.68
C ARG A 37 -2.20 6.90 -22.69
N VAL A 38 -1.62 8.05 -22.99
CA VAL A 38 -0.78 8.80 -22.05
C VAL A 38 -1.56 10.00 -21.53
N SER A 39 -1.58 10.16 -20.21
CA SER A 39 -2.07 11.36 -19.54
C SER A 39 -0.89 12.23 -19.14
N ILE A 40 -0.90 13.49 -19.57
CA ILE A 40 0.23 14.40 -19.42
C ILE A 40 -0.24 15.67 -18.71
N TYR A 41 0.49 16.05 -17.67
CA TYR A 41 0.28 17.27 -16.91
C TYR A 41 1.27 18.36 -17.30
N HIS A 42 0.81 19.61 -17.33
CA HIS A 42 1.69 20.78 -17.46
C HIS A 42 1.29 21.86 -16.46
N PRO A 43 2.21 22.35 -15.59
CA PRO A 43 1.87 23.22 -14.46
C PRO A 43 1.29 24.59 -14.82
N THR A 44 1.60 25.11 -16.02
CA THR A 44 0.99 26.36 -16.51
C THR A 44 -0.27 26.14 -17.36
N GLY A 45 -0.70 24.89 -17.52
CA GLY A 45 -2.04 24.43 -17.91
C GLY A 45 -2.63 24.82 -19.26
N LEU A 46 -2.21 25.91 -19.92
CA LEU A 46 -2.98 26.46 -21.03
C LEU A 46 -2.08 27.00 -22.16
N SER A 47 -2.52 26.77 -23.41
CA SER A 47 -1.93 27.32 -24.64
C SER A 47 -0.47 26.94 -24.92
N THR A 48 0.02 25.88 -24.28
CA THR A 48 1.33 25.28 -24.58
C THR A 48 1.16 23.97 -25.35
N GLN A 49 2.10 23.67 -26.23
CA GLN A 49 2.24 22.32 -26.79
C GLN A 49 3.17 21.51 -25.90
N VAL A 50 2.87 20.22 -25.79
CA VAL A 50 3.74 19.24 -25.14
C VAL A 50 4.09 18.18 -26.17
N GLU A 51 5.39 17.91 -26.31
CA GLU A 51 5.88 16.75 -27.05
C GLU A 51 5.96 15.55 -26.11
N TRP A 52 5.46 14.42 -26.55
CA TRP A 52 5.56 13.16 -25.82
C TRP A 52 6.24 12.11 -26.67
N ARG A 53 6.84 11.13 -26.00
CA ARG A 53 7.56 10.05 -26.63
C ARG A 53 7.30 8.74 -25.90
N VAL A 54 7.01 7.70 -26.67
CA VAL A 54 6.86 6.32 -26.23
C VAL A 54 7.92 5.47 -26.92
N ARG A 55 8.67 4.68 -26.17
CA ARG A 55 9.73 3.80 -26.69
C ARG A 55 9.47 2.36 -26.30
N LEU A 56 9.53 1.44 -27.27
CA LEU A 56 9.38 0.00 -27.06
C LEU A 56 10.25 -0.75 -28.08
N GLY A 57 11.10 -1.67 -27.64
CA GLY A 57 11.85 -2.55 -28.55
C GLY A 57 12.74 -1.84 -29.58
N GLY A 58 13.26 -0.65 -29.25
CA GLY A 58 14.04 0.20 -30.18
C GLY A 58 13.18 1.07 -31.11
N GLU A 59 11.88 0.83 -31.19
CA GLU A 59 10.95 1.75 -31.84
C GLU A 59 10.67 2.96 -30.95
N THR A 60 10.48 4.11 -31.59
CA THR A 60 10.10 5.35 -30.93
C THR A 60 8.89 5.94 -31.63
N LYS A 61 7.81 6.15 -30.88
CA LYS A 61 6.65 6.93 -31.29
C LYS A 61 6.72 8.28 -30.59
N THR A 62 6.43 9.34 -31.32
CA THR A 62 6.36 10.70 -30.77
C THR A 62 5.06 11.34 -31.22
N GLY A 63 4.54 12.24 -30.40
CA GLY A 63 3.43 13.10 -30.79
C GLY A 63 3.48 14.42 -30.05
N THR A 64 2.56 15.29 -30.42
CA THR A 64 2.30 16.55 -29.71
C THR A 64 0.88 16.55 -29.20
N VAL A 65 0.67 17.19 -28.06
CA VAL A 65 -0.66 17.47 -27.53
C VAL A 65 -0.75 18.93 -27.12
N SER A 66 -1.85 19.59 -27.46
CA SER A 66 -2.14 20.94 -26.99
C SER A 66 -2.77 20.86 -25.61
N MET A 67 -2.25 21.65 -24.66
CA MET A 67 -2.83 21.75 -23.31
C MET A 67 -3.97 22.76 -23.34
N ASP A 68 -5.21 22.27 -23.42
CA ASP A 68 -6.46 23.04 -23.27
C ASP A 68 -7.02 23.01 -21.83
N ARG A 69 -6.42 22.15 -21.01
CA ARG A 69 -6.61 21.95 -19.57
C ARG A 69 -5.26 21.50 -19.00
N SER A 70 -5.17 21.43 -17.68
CA SER A 70 -3.96 20.96 -16.98
C SER A 70 -3.49 19.56 -17.32
N VAL A 71 -4.42 18.65 -17.62
CA VAL A 71 -4.13 17.26 -18.01
C VAL A 71 -4.62 17.01 -19.42
N ALA A 72 -3.70 16.92 -20.37
CA ALA A 72 -4.02 16.48 -21.72
C ALA A 72 -3.88 14.97 -21.84
N ARG A 73 -4.62 14.38 -22.78
CA ARG A 73 -4.55 12.95 -23.09
C ARG A 73 -4.17 12.78 -24.55
N ALA A 74 -3.25 11.85 -24.82
CA ALA A 74 -2.89 11.47 -26.16
C ALA A 74 -3.01 9.95 -26.32
N GLU A 75 -3.66 9.53 -27.39
CA GLU A 75 -3.76 8.12 -27.77
C GLU A 75 -2.56 7.74 -28.64
N PHE A 76 -2.09 6.51 -28.48
CA PHE A 76 -1.05 5.93 -29.30
C PHE A 76 -1.35 4.45 -29.54
N THR A 77 -0.61 3.86 -30.47
CA THR A 77 -0.68 2.42 -30.73
C THR A 77 0.73 1.89 -30.78
N LEU A 78 1.01 0.92 -29.93
CA LEU A 78 2.27 0.19 -29.92
C LEU A 78 2.22 -0.89 -31.00
N PRO A 79 3.34 -1.15 -31.71
CA PRO A 79 3.44 -2.31 -32.58
C PRO A 79 3.21 -3.60 -31.76
N VAL A 80 2.96 -4.71 -32.46
CA VAL A 80 3.01 -6.02 -31.82
C VAL A 80 4.41 -6.21 -31.25
N GLY A 81 4.50 -6.35 -29.93
CA GLY A 81 5.77 -6.34 -29.23
C GLY A 81 5.58 -6.57 -27.74
N THR A 82 6.68 -6.92 -27.09
CA THR A 82 6.72 -7.32 -25.69
C THR A 82 7.92 -6.64 -25.05
N GLY A 83 7.81 -6.23 -23.79
CA GLY A 83 8.92 -5.63 -23.05
C GLY A 83 8.60 -4.25 -22.49
N GLU A 84 9.65 -3.59 -22.01
CA GLU A 84 9.54 -2.31 -21.31
C GLU A 84 9.19 -1.18 -22.27
N VAL A 85 8.12 -0.47 -21.93
CA VAL A 85 7.65 0.76 -22.54
C VAL A 85 8.13 1.93 -21.69
N LEU A 86 8.87 2.83 -22.33
CA LEU A 86 9.35 4.06 -21.71
C LEU A 86 8.56 5.24 -22.25
N VAL A 87 7.92 6.00 -21.36
CA VAL A 87 7.14 7.19 -21.74
C VAL A 87 7.70 8.43 -21.05
N ASP A 88 8.01 9.47 -21.82
CA ASP A 88 8.45 10.75 -21.30
C ASP A 88 7.84 11.91 -22.10
N ALA A 89 7.82 13.10 -21.49
CA ALA A 89 7.26 14.31 -22.08
C ALA A 89 8.23 15.49 -21.95
N ARG A 90 8.08 16.49 -22.82
CA ARG A 90 8.83 17.75 -22.79
C ARG A 90 8.06 18.91 -23.40
N ARG A 91 8.52 20.12 -23.12
CA ARG A 91 8.18 21.29 -23.94
C ARG A 91 8.87 21.19 -25.31
N PRO A 92 8.29 21.76 -26.37
CA PRO A 92 8.94 21.86 -27.68
C PRO A 92 10.35 22.43 -27.57
N GLY A 93 11.34 21.70 -28.10
CA GLY A 93 12.75 22.07 -28.04
C GLY A 93 13.45 21.89 -26.66
N GLY A 94 12.74 21.41 -25.64
CA GLY A 94 13.28 21.14 -24.31
C GLY A 94 13.93 19.75 -24.16
N ALA A 95 14.39 19.45 -22.94
CA ALA A 95 14.80 18.10 -22.55
C ALA A 95 13.57 17.27 -22.13
N PHE A 96 13.61 15.96 -22.38
CA PHE A 96 12.61 15.03 -21.85
C PHE A 96 12.75 14.92 -20.33
N GLY A 97 11.61 14.98 -19.65
CA GLY A 97 11.50 14.86 -18.20
C GLY A 97 11.68 13.41 -17.71
N PRO A 98 11.24 13.14 -16.46
CA PRO A 98 11.26 11.79 -15.90
C PRO A 98 10.57 10.76 -16.79
N VAL A 99 11.09 9.54 -16.79
CA VAL A 99 10.61 8.43 -17.62
C VAL A 99 9.64 7.57 -16.82
N TRP A 100 8.41 7.49 -17.30
CA TRP A 100 7.45 6.47 -16.90
C TRP A 100 7.84 5.12 -17.51
N ARG A 101 7.71 4.05 -16.72
CA ARG A 101 8.03 2.67 -17.14
C ARG A 101 6.80 1.79 -17.01
N GLU A 102 6.45 1.13 -18.10
CA GLU A 102 5.34 0.17 -18.18
C GLU A 102 5.83 -1.10 -18.86
N ASP A 103 5.27 -2.28 -18.56
CA ASP A 103 5.68 -3.53 -19.20
C ASP A 103 4.53 -4.04 -20.07
N VAL A 104 4.80 -4.37 -21.34
CA VAL A 104 3.83 -5.05 -22.19
C VAL A 104 4.06 -6.56 -22.09
N PRO A 105 3.09 -7.33 -21.57
CA PRO A 105 3.28 -8.75 -21.31
C PRO A 105 3.56 -9.52 -22.60
N PRO A 106 4.42 -10.55 -22.55
CA PRO A 106 4.76 -11.34 -23.73
C PRO A 106 3.68 -12.31 -24.18
N THR A 107 2.69 -12.59 -23.33
CA THR A 107 1.67 -13.60 -23.57
C THR A 107 0.27 -12.99 -23.63
N CYS A 108 -0.64 -13.81 -24.14
CA CYS A 108 -2.06 -13.49 -24.27
C CYS A 108 -2.87 -13.80 -23.00
N ASP A 109 -2.22 -14.42 -22.02
CA ASP A 109 -2.80 -14.84 -20.76
C ASP A 109 -1.86 -14.43 -19.60
N PRO A 110 -1.63 -13.12 -19.43
CA PRO A 110 -0.81 -12.62 -18.32
C PRO A 110 -1.48 -12.91 -16.98
N VAL A 111 -0.69 -12.96 -15.90
CA VAL A 111 -1.25 -12.92 -14.55
C VAL A 111 -1.88 -11.54 -14.32
N ASN A 112 -3.20 -11.50 -14.17
CA ASN A 112 -3.96 -10.28 -13.95
C ASN A 112 -4.08 -10.00 -12.45
N VAL A 113 -3.39 -8.96 -11.99
CA VAL A 113 -3.38 -8.57 -10.58
C VAL A 113 -4.09 -7.24 -10.39
N VAL A 114 -4.95 -7.20 -9.39
CA VAL A 114 -5.58 -5.96 -8.92
C VAL A 114 -5.06 -5.63 -7.52
N SER A 115 -4.83 -4.35 -7.22
CA SER A 115 -4.60 -3.89 -5.86
C SER A 115 -5.69 -2.95 -5.37
N VAL A 116 -6.12 -3.17 -4.14
CA VAL A 116 -7.17 -2.43 -3.45
C VAL A 116 -6.72 -2.20 -2.01
N GLY A 117 -6.96 -1.00 -1.50
CA GLY A 117 -6.65 -0.67 -0.12
C GLY A 117 -6.37 0.81 0.08
N ASP A 118 -5.67 1.07 1.17
CA ASP A 118 -5.28 2.41 1.59
C ASP A 118 -3.90 2.84 1.05
N SER A 119 -3.32 3.85 1.68
CA SER A 119 -2.01 4.41 1.34
C SER A 119 -0.85 3.40 1.45
N VAL A 120 -1.02 2.33 2.23
CA VAL A 120 -0.04 1.24 2.30
C VAL A 120 0.00 0.49 0.97
N VAL A 121 -1.13 -0.05 0.51
CA VAL A 121 -1.19 -0.76 -0.78
C VAL A 121 -0.91 0.16 -1.95
N TRP A 122 -1.38 1.41 -1.86
CA TRP A 122 -1.05 2.41 -2.87
C TRP A 122 0.44 2.70 -2.93
N ASN A 123 1.17 2.39 -1.85
CA ASN A 123 2.58 2.60 -1.70
C ASN A 123 2.96 4.03 -2.07
N GLN A 124 2.23 4.97 -1.46
CA GLN A 124 2.36 6.39 -1.74
C GLN A 124 3.82 6.83 -1.63
N GLY A 125 4.26 7.66 -2.59
CA GLY A 125 5.62 8.16 -2.63
C GLY A 125 6.60 7.28 -3.39
N VAL A 126 6.18 6.16 -3.99
CA VAL A 126 7.05 5.31 -4.82
C VAL A 126 6.60 5.38 -6.28
N GLU A 127 7.57 5.39 -7.20
CA GLU A 127 7.31 5.32 -8.64
C GLU A 127 6.42 4.11 -8.97
N PRO A 128 5.47 4.24 -9.91
CA PRO A 128 4.51 3.18 -10.23
C PRO A 128 5.15 1.79 -10.41
N ASP A 129 6.23 1.68 -11.18
CA ASP A 129 6.97 0.44 -11.47
C ASP A 129 7.74 -0.15 -10.27
N LYS A 130 7.79 0.59 -9.16
CA LYS A 130 8.47 0.20 -7.92
C LYS A 130 7.51 -0.08 -6.77
N LYS A 131 6.20 0.14 -6.93
CA LYS A 131 5.20 -0.18 -5.90
C LYS A 131 5.13 -1.68 -5.67
N PHE A 132 4.99 -2.11 -4.40
CA PHE A 132 5.01 -3.54 -4.11
C PHE A 132 3.90 -4.36 -4.78
N PRO A 133 2.65 -3.88 -4.97
CA PRO A 133 1.64 -4.71 -5.62
C PRO A 133 2.02 -5.00 -7.08
N ARG A 134 2.56 -3.99 -7.77
CA ARG A 134 3.06 -4.12 -9.13
C ARG A 134 4.29 -5.01 -9.22
N LEU A 135 5.25 -4.86 -8.30
CA LEU A 135 6.40 -5.75 -8.22
C LEU A 135 5.99 -7.20 -7.94
N THR A 136 4.96 -7.41 -7.12
CA THR A 136 4.39 -8.74 -6.85
C THR A 136 3.82 -9.35 -8.13
N ALA A 137 2.99 -8.58 -8.85
CA ALA A 137 2.43 -9.00 -10.14
C ALA A 137 3.55 -9.34 -11.14
N LYS A 138 4.56 -8.48 -11.24
CA LYS A 138 5.72 -8.68 -12.12
C LYS A 138 6.46 -9.97 -11.83
N LEU A 139 6.92 -10.14 -10.59
CA LEU A 139 7.69 -11.31 -10.20
C LEU A 139 6.86 -12.60 -10.31
N LEU A 140 5.55 -12.54 -10.05
CA LEU A 140 4.63 -13.67 -10.24
C LEU A 140 4.46 -14.02 -11.72
N GLY A 141 4.27 -13.02 -12.58
CA GLY A 141 4.21 -13.18 -14.03
C GLY A 141 5.50 -13.73 -14.64
N GLU A 142 6.66 -13.32 -14.10
CA GLU A 142 7.98 -13.86 -14.47
C GLU A 142 8.12 -15.33 -14.07
N GLN A 143 7.78 -15.69 -12.83
CA GLN A 143 7.89 -17.07 -12.34
C GLN A 143 6.92 -18.04 -13.02
N THR A 144 5.74 -17.56 -13.43
CA THR A 144 4.76 -18.36 -14.18
C THR A 144 5.04 -18.41 -15.68
N GLY A 145 5.93 -17.54 -16.19
CA GLY A 145 6.16 -17.38 -17.63
C GLY A 145 4.99 -16.73 -18.40
N ARG A 146 3.93 -16.31 -17.69
CA ARG A 146 2.73 -15.70 -18.27
C ARG A 146 2.94 -14.21 -18.58
N GLY A 147 3.93 -13.55 -17.96
CA GLY A 147 3.93 -12.10 -17.86
C GLY A 147 2.82 -11.61 -16.93
N TYR A 148 2.59 -10.31 -16.87
CA TYR A 148 1.67 -9.74 -15.89
C TYR A 148 0.92 -8.52 -16.42
N THR A 149 -0.22 -8.24 -15.81
CA THR A 149 -0.87 -6.92 -15.80
C THR A 149 -1.12 -6.54 -14.35
N HIS A 150 -1.11 -5.24 -14.06
CA HIS A 150 -1.45 -4.73 -12.74
C HIS A 150 -2.35 -3.51 -12.87
N ARG A 151 -3.48 -3.52 -12.16
CA ARG A 151 -4.38 -2.37 -12.04
C ARG A 151 -4.51 -1.97 -10.58
N ASP A 152 -4.15 -0.73 -10.29
CA ASP A 152 -4.17 -0.18 -8.94
C ASP A 152 -5.43 0.66 -8.72
N TYR A 153 -6.30 0.19 -7.83
CA TYR A 153 -7.50 0.89 -7.38
C TYR A 153 -7.34 1.45 -5.97
N SER A 154 -6.19 1.23 -5.33
CA SER A 154 -5.94 1.71 -3.97
C SER A 154 -5.80 3.23 -3.91
N ILE A 155 -6.29 3.81 -2.81
CA ILE A 155 -6.39 5.26 -2.60
C ILE A 155 -6.03 5.55 -1.13
N SER A 156 -5.21 6.57 -0.90
CA SER A 156 -4.88 7.00 0.47
C SER A 156 -6.13 7.40 1.23
N GLY A 157 -6.15 7.11 2.53
CA GLY A 157 -7.32 7.38 3.36
C GLY A 157 -8.41 6.32 3.27
N ALA A 158 -8.24 5.29 2.43
CA ALA A 158 -9.27 4.28 2.30
C ALA A 158 -9.59 3.57 3.62
N VAL A 159 -10.87 3.46 3.94
CA VAL A 159 -11.41 2.74 5.10
C VAL A 159 -12.01 1.42 4.66
N LEU A 160 -12.10 0.46 5.58
CA LEU A 160 -12.82 -0.78 5.33
C LEU A 160 -14.32 -0.57 5.48
N ASP A 161 -14.74 0.32 6.35
CA ASP A 161 -16.09 0.25 6.86
C ASP A 161 -16.79 1.59 6.89
N ALA A 162 -17.13 2.16 5.74
CA ALA A 162 -17.89 3.40 5.69
C ALA A 162 -19.40 3.19 5.46
N PRO A 163 -20.25 3.05 6.51
CA PRO A 163 -21.70 2.86 6.36
C PRO A 163 -22.41 3.96 5.56
N GLU A 164 -21.83 5.16 5.53
CA GLU A 164 -22.34 6.30 4.76
C GLU A 164 -21.69 6.44 3.37
N LEU A 165 -20.70 5.60 3.01
CA LEU A 165 -19.97 5.68 1.74
C LEU A 165 -19.85 4.30 1.05
N PRO A 166 -20.77 3.92 0.15
CA PRO A 166 -22.03 4.59 -0.19
C PRO A 166 -23.04 4.47 0.92
N LYS A 167 -23.95 5.45 1.00
CA LYS A 167 -25.04 5.44 1.98
C LYS A 167 -25.77 4.10 2.01
N GLY A 168 -25.75 3.45 3.18
CA GLY A 168 -26.38 2.15 3.39
C GLY A 168 -25.59 0.95 2.90
N ASN A 169 -24.28 1.11 2.61
CA ASN A 169 -23.39 0.06 2.11
C ASN A 169 -23.87 -0.58 0.78
N ASP A 170 -24.54 0.20 -0.08
CA ASP A 170 -24.93 -0.24 -1.44
C ASP A 170 -23.77 -0.02 -2.42
N ASP A 171 -22.76 -0.90 -2.35
CA ASP A 171 -21.49 -0.76 -3.07
C ASP A 171 -21.68 -0.52 -4.60
N ARG A 172 -22.80 -0.95 -5.19
CA ARG A 172 -23.10 -0.71 -6.62
C ARG A 172 -23.16 0.78 -6.97
N ARG A 173 -23.56 1.63 -6.02
CA ARG A 173 -23.60 3.08 -6.19
C ARG A 173 -22.21 3.70 -6.37
N CYS A 174 -21.15 2.97 -6.03
CA CYS A 174 -19.79 3.39 -6.28
C CYS A 174 -19.46 3.56 -7.79
N LEU A 175 -20.32 3.07 -8.69
CA LEU A 175 -20.15 3.29 -10.13
C LEU A 175 -20.83 4.57 -10.63
N ASP A 176 -21.86 5.03 -9.92
CA ASP A 176 -22.75 6.11 -10.35
C ASP A 176 -22.47 7.43 -9.63
N GLU A 177 -21.99 7.37 -8.38
CA GLU A 177 -21.77 8.55 -7.55
C GLU A 177 -20.32 9.04 -7.67
N ALA A 178 -20.15 10.33 -7.95
CA ALA A 178 -18.91 11.05 -7.66
C ALA A 178 -18.98 11.46 -6.18
N TYR A 179 -18.17 10.85 -5.34
CA TYR A 179 -18.31 11.07 -3.90
C TYR A 179 -17.77 12.43 -3.53
N LEU A 180 -18.57 13.15 -2.76
CA LEU A 180 -18.18 14.42 -2.17
C LEU A 180 -17.15 14.11 -1.09
N GLN A 181 -16.00 14.79 -1.16
CA GLN A 181 -14.89 14.63 -0.20
C GLN A 181 -15.13 15.34 1.13
N ASP A 182 -16.33 15.92 1.28
CA ASP A 182 -16.77 16.77 2.39
C ASP A 182 -18.26 16.43 2.65
N PRO A 183 -18.55 15.25 3.23
CA PRO A 183 -19.92 14.80 3.46
C PRO A 183 -20.67 15.66 4.49
N ASP A 184 -19.94 16.35 5.39
CA ASP A 184 -20.45 17.29 6.39
C ASP A 184 -20.58 18.73 5.90
N GLN A 185 -20.08 19.04 4.70
CA GLN A 185 -20.14 20.36 4.04
C GLN A 185 -19.54 21.48 4.88
N ASP A 186 -18.56 21.18 5.73
CA ASP A 186 -17.94 22.17 6.60
C ASP A 186 -16.86 22.99 5.87
N GLY A 187 -16.55 22.62 4.62
CA GLY A 187 -15.59 23.29 3.77
C GLY A 187 -14.13 22.97 4.13
N GLU A 188 -13.89 22.09 5.10
CA GLU A 188 -12.58 21.52 5.39
C GLU A 188 -12.37 20.30 4.50
N MET A 189 -11.59 20.49 3.45
CA MET A 189 -11.02 19.37 2.70
C MET A 189 -10.19 18.50 3.65
N GLU A 190 -10.78 17.36 3.99
CA GLU A 190 -10.26 16.27 4.79
C GLU A 190 -8.91 15.76 4.21
N LEU A 191 -7.86 15.73 5.04
CA LEU A 191 -6.46 15.88 4.62
C LEU A 191 -5.88 14.73 3.75
N GLY A 192 -5.59 15.06 2.48
CA GLY A 192 -4.52 14.46 1.68
C GLY A 192 -4.98 13.52 0.55
N GLU A 193 -4.38 13.68 -0.64
CA GLU A 193 -4.32 12.70 -1.72
C GLU A 193 -5.61 11.91 -2.07
N VAL A 194 -6.73 12.62 -2.06
CA VAL A 194 -7.98 12.18 -2.67
C VAL A 194 -8.43 13.34 -3.55
N THR A 195 -8.78 13.06 -4.81
CA THR A 195 -9.48 13.99 -5.69
C THR A 195 -10.86 13.40 -5.94
N ALA A 196 -11.94 14.03 -5.49
CA ALA A 196 -13.33 13.65 -5.76
C ALA A 196 -13.71 12.14 -5.62
N GLN A 197 -12.93 11.32 -4.91
CA GLN A 197 -13.00 9.85 -5.02
C GLN A 197 -13.23 9.16 -3.68
N MET A 198 -13.98 8.06 -3.76
CA MET A 198 -14.36 7.17 -2.67
C MET A 198 -13.15 6.55 -1.98
N PRO A 199 -12.87 6.90 -0.72
CA PRO A 199 -11.86 6.21 0.07
C PRO A 199 -12.46 4.95 0.71
N ASP A 200 -13.25 4.15 -0.01
CA ASP A 200 -13.85 2.93 0.55
C ASP A 200 -13.34 1.70 -0.21
N VAL A 201 -12.84 0.73 0.54
CA VAL A 201 -12.27 -0.50 -0.03
C VAL A 201 -13.30 -1.30 -0.83
N PHE A 202 -14.58 -1.30 -0.42
CA PHE A 202 -15.63 -2.00 -1.14
C PHE A 202 -15.96 -1.30 -2.47
N CYS A 203 -15.98 0.03 -2.49
CA CYS A 203 -16.08 0.80 -3.73
C CYS A 203 -14.93 0.52 -4.71
N GLN A 204 -13.71 0.41 -4.21
CA GLN A 204 -12.56 0.05 -5.04
C GLN A 204 -12.73 -1.34 -5.65
N LEU A 205 -13.24 -2.32 -4.87
CA LEU A 205 -13.56 -3.66 -5.37
C LEU A 205 -14.68 -3.64 -6.43
N GLU A 206 -15.72 -2.84 -6.27
CA GLU A 206 -16.78 -2.69 -7.29
C GLU A 206 -16.24 -2.12 -8.59
N ARG A 207 -15.38 -1.11 -8.52
CA ARG A 207 -14.72 -0.56 -9.71
C ARG A 207 -13.80 -1.56 -10.39
N ALA A 208 -13.09 -2.39 -9.62
CA ALA A 208 -12.31 -3.49 -10.16
C ALA A 208 -13.20 -4.52 -10.87
N GLY A 209 -14.32 -4.90 -10.28
CA GLY A 209 -15.28 -5.83 -10.87
C GLY A 209 -15.93 -5.29 -12.16
N ALA A 210 -16.27 -4.01 -12.18
CA ALA A 210 -16.88 -3.35 -13.34
C ALA A 210 -15.94 -3.23 -14.55
N ALA A 211 -14.62 -3.37 -14.35
CA ALA A 211 -13.66 -3.34 -15.44
C ALA A 211 -13.75 -4.55 -16.38
N GLY A 212 -14.48 -5.60 -15.99
CA GLY A 212 -14.89 -6.70 -16.87
C GLY A 212 -13.77 -7.63 -17.35
N GLN A 213 -12.61 -7.60 -16.69
CA GLN A 213 -11.49 -8.51 -16.95
C GLN A 213 -11.45 -9.60 -15.89
N ASP A 214 -11.10 -10.82 -16.28
CA ASP A 214 -10.81 -11.88 -15.31
C ASP A 214 -9.58 -11.51 -14.49
N ILE A 215 -9.68 -11.67 -13.16
CA ILE A 215 -8.62 -11.34 -12.21
C ILE A 215 -8.08 -12.66 -11.65
N ASP A 216 -6.76 -12.82 -11.63
CA ASP A 216 -6.10 -13.98 -11.03
C ASP A 216 -5.85 -13.76 -9.52
N LEU A 217 -5.45 -12.53 -9.15
CA LEU A 217 -5.05 -12.17 -7.79
C LEU A 217 -5.54 -10.76 -7.41
N VAL A 218 -6.12 -10.63 -6.22
CA VAL A 218 -6.35 -9.34 -5.55
C VAL A 218 -5.37 -9.20 -4.39
N ILE A 219 -4.60 -8.11 -4.39
CA ILE A 219 -3.77 -7.68 -3.26
C ILE A 219 -4.59 -6.67 -2.46
N LEU A 220 -4.91 -7.01 -1.21
CA LEU A 220 -5.89 -6.31 -0.38
C LEU A 220 -5.24 -5.83 0.94
N ASN A 221 -5.56 -4.62 1.37
CA ASN A 221 -5.32 -4.08 2.71
C ASN A 221 -6.39 -3.05 3.07
N GLY A 222 -6.51 -2.67 4.34
CA GLY A 222 -7.37 -1.58 4.83
C GLY A 222 -7.36 -1.53 6.36
N CYS A 223 -8.18 -0.71 7.02
CA CYS A 223 -8.27 -0.55 8.49
C CYS A 223 -7.43 0.56 9.10
N ILE A 224 -6.26 0.91 8.53
CA ILE A 224 -5.37 1.86 9.24
C ILE A 224 -6.04 3.22 9.42
N ASN A 225 -6.85 3.64 8.43
CA ASN A 225 -7.59 4.90 8.46
C ASN A 225 -8.82 4.83 9.38
N ASP A 226 -9.46 3.67 9.49
CA ASP A 226 -10.53 3.39 10.45
C ASP A 226 -10.03 3.56 11.91
N MET A 227 -8.73 3.36 12.14
CA MET A 227 -8.09 3.52 13.44
C MET A 227 -7.38 4.86 13.66
N ASP A 228 -7.43 5.77 12.69
CA ASP A 228 -6.71 7.04 12.69
C ASP A 228 -5.18 6.88 12.86
N PRO A 229 -4.40 6.87 11.76
CA PRO A 229 -2.95 6.73 11.84
C PRO A 229 -2.26 7.95 12.45
N LEU A 230 -2.94 9.10 12.57
CA LEU A 230 -2.32 10.34 13.01
C LEU A 230 -2.42 10.54 14.51
N LEU A 231 -3.59 10.26 15.10
CA LEU A 231 -3.90 10.54 16.50
C LEU A 231 -4.41 9.31 17.27
N GLY A 232 -5.06 8.37 16.59
CA GLY A 232 -5.67 7.20 17.22
C GLY A 232 -4.66 6.11 17.52
N ILE A 233 -4.07 5.53 16.48
CA ILE A 233 -3.01 4.52 16.63
C ILE A 233 -1.86 5.06 17.51
N PRO A 234 -1.18 6.17 17.18
CA PRO A 234 0.03 6.56 17.92
C PRO A 234 -0.23 7.05 19.35
N PHE A 235 -1.39 7.66 19.64
CA PHE A 235 -1.60 8.36 20.91
C PHE A 235 -2.88 7.97 21.65
N GLY A 236 -3.83 7.30 21.00
CA GLY A 236 -5.13 6.96 21.59
C GLY A 236 -5.93 8.21 21.96
N ILE A 237 -5.84 9.24 21.11
CA ILE A 237 -6.60 10.50 21.26
C ILE A 237 -7.94 10.38 20.55
N THR A 238 -7.98 9.67 19.42
CA THR A 238 -9.20 9.40 18.67
C THR A 238 -10.10 8.48 19.50
N PRO A 239 -11.35 8.88 19.81
CA PRO A 239 -12.25 8.06 20.60
C PRO A 239 -12.40 6.66 20.02
N GLY A 240 -12.42 5.65 20.89
CA GLY A 240 -12.51 4.25 20.50
C GLY A 240 -11.16 3.57 20.22
N THR A 241 -10.08 4.34 20.11
CA THR A 241 -8.73 3.81 19.81
C THR A 241 -7.83 3.69 21.04
N GLU A 242 -8.32 4.00 22.24
CA GLU A 242 -7.53 4.02 23.48
C GLU A 242 -6.86 2.67 23.74
N ASP A 243 -7.58 1.59 23.48
CA ASP A 243 -7.14 0.20 23.53
C ASP A 243 -6.93 -0.35 22.11
N VAL A 244 -5.66 -0.37 21.66
CA VAL A 244 -5.30 -0.79 20.30
C VAL A 244 -5.80 -2.21 19.98
N PRO A 245 -5.54 -3.26 20.79
CA PRO A 245 -6.10 -4.59 20.56
C PRO A 245 -7.61 -4.62 20.30
N ASN A 246 -8.39 -3.96 21.17
CA ASN A 246 -9.84 -3.94 21.04
C ASN A 246 -10.31 -3.13 19.83
N ALA A 247 -9.65 -2.00 19.55
CA ALA A 247 -9.92 -1.19 18.38
C ALA A 247 -9.61 -1.94 17.07
N VAL A 248 -8.46 -2.62 16.96
CA VAL A 248 -8.13 -3.44 15.78
C VAL A 248 -9.18 -4.54 15.56
N ARG A 249 -9.57 -5.26 16.61
CA ARG A 249 -10.58 -6.32 16.50
C ARG A 249 -11.92 -5.77 15.97
N ARG A 250 -12.27 -4.56 16.41
CA ARG A 250 -13.48 -3.87 16.00
C ARG A 250 -13.40 -3.37 14.58
N GLU A 251 -12.42 -2.53 14.26
CA GLU A 251 -12.32 -1.86 12.96
C GLU A 251 -11.77 -2.79 11.87
N CYS A 252 -10.69 -3.51 12.14
CA CYS A 252 -10.07 -4.37 11.14
C CYS A 252 -10.83 -5.69 11.01
N GLY A 253 -11.27 -6.23 12.15
CA GLY A 253 -11.98 -7.50 12.22
C GLY A 253 -13.47 -7.39 11.92
N GLY A 254 -14.06 -6.21 12.03
CA GLY A 254 -15.52 -6.01 11.95
C GLY A 254 -16.28 -6.59 13.15
N VAL A 255 -15.59 -6.92 14.25
CA VAL A 255 -16.18 -7.61 15.40
C VAL A 255 -16.44 -6.66 16.54
N GLY A 256 -17.73 -6.46 16.86
CA GLY A 256 -18.14 -5.59 17.97
C GLY A 256 -18.16 -4.11 17.60
N ALA A 257 -18.39 -3.79 16.33
CA ALA A 257 -18.65 -2.43 15.88
C ALA A 257 -19.80 -1.80 16.68
N ALA A 258 -19.63 -0.56 17.08
CA ALA A 258 -20.62 0.17 17.85
C ALA A 258 -21.73 0.66 16.93
N ALA A 259 -22.97 0.73 17.42
CA ALA A 259 -24.09 1.28 16.64
C ALA A 259 -23.95 2.79 16.36
N THR A 260 -23.04 3.46 17.07
CA THR A 260 -22.72 4.88 16.92
C THR A 260 -21.21 5.01 16.85
N ASN A 261 -20.72 5.77 15.89
CA ASN A 261 -19.31 6.04 15.73
C ASN A 261 -18.82 7.00 16.83
N PRO A 262 -17.96 6.58 17.77
CA PRO A 262 -17.45 7.45 18.83
C PRO A 262 -16.54 8.57 18.31
N ALA A 263 -16.00 8.43 17.09
CA ALA A 263 -15.13 9.39 16.44
C ALA A 263 -15.84 10.26 15.39
N GLU A 264 -17.17 10.16 15.23
CA GLU A 264 -17.95 10.91 14.23
C GLU A 264 -17.69 12.42 14.29
N ASP A 265 -17.62 12.97 15.51
CA ASP A 265 -17.53 14.42 15.77
C ASP A 265 -16.12 14.91 16.12
N VAL A 266 -15.04 14.17 15.80
CA VAL A 266 -13.69 14.64 16.13
C VAL A 266 -13.36 15.92 15.34
N PRO A 267 -12.75 16.95 15.95
CA PRO A 267 -12.54 18.25 15.32
C PRO A 267 -11.27 18.28 14.45
N TYR A 268 -10.91 17.15 13.84
CA TYR A 268 -9.74 16.98 13.00
C TYR A 268 -9.99 15.88 11.99
N PHE A 269 -9.25 15.89 10.88
CA PHE A 269 -9.34 14.84 9.89
C PHE A 269 -8.99 13.47 10.46
N SER A 270 -9.90 12.52 10.27
CA SER A 270 -9.71 11.14 10.68
C SER A 270 -10.61 10.23 9.86
N GLY A 271 -10.05 9.22 9.20
CA GLY A 271 -10.86 8.16 8.57
C GLY A 271 -11.78 7.45 9.56
N ALA A 272 -11.45 7.49 10.86
CA ALA A 272 -12.29 6.99 11.93
C ALA A 272 -13.66 7.71 12.00
N LYS A 273 -13.79 8.96 11.50
CA LYS A 273 -15.08 9.66 11.43
C LYS A 273 -16.11 8.97 10.54
N VAL A 274 -15.64 8.30 9.50
CA VAL A 274 -16.53 7.70 8.50
C VAL A 274 -16.78 6.23 8.75
N GLY A 275 -16.06 5.55 9.66
CA GLY A 275 -16.17 4.09 9.74
C GLY A 275 -16.18 3.40 11.10
N TYR A 276 -17.35 2.81 11.40
CA TYR A 276 -17.74 1.93 12.54
C TYR A 276 -18.96 1.05 12.18
N GLY A 277 -19.17 0.71 10.91
CA GLY A 277 -20.36 0.01 10.36
C GLY A 277 -20.42 -1.53 10.49
N GLY A 278 -19.41 -2.19 11.08
CA GLY A 278 -19.28 -3.64 11.22
C GLY A 278 -18.67 -4.41 10.04
N ARG A 279 -18.27 -3.77 8.93
CA ARG A 279 -17.63 -4.46 7.79
C ARG A 279 -16.13 -4.61 7.98
N GLY A 280 -15.70 -5.77 8.47
CA GLY A 280 -14.28 -6.10 8.63
C GLY A 280 -13.61 -6.63 7.36
N ILE A 281 -12.30 -6.88 7.46
CA ILE A 281 -11.47 -7.41 6.38
C ILE A 281 -11.99 -8.74 5.80
N LYS A 282 -12.69 -9.57 6.60
CA LYS A 282 -13.34 -10.80 6.11
C LYS A 282 -14.33 -10.51 4.99
N ALA A 283 -15.18 -9.50 5.16
CA ALA A 283 -16.16 -9.12 4.14
C ALA A 283 -15.47 -8.59 2.88
N ALA A 284 -14.37 -7.85 3.02
CA ALA A 284 -13.56 -7.40 1.89
C ALA A 284 -12.89 -8.56 1.14
N ILE A 285 -12.40 -9.58 1.85
CA ILE A 285 -11.86 -10.82 1.27
C ILE A 285 -12.94 -11.56 0.45
N GLU A 286 -14.13 -11.75 1.03
CA GLU A 286 -15.25 -12.41 0.38
C GLU A 286 -15.70 -11.63 -0.87
N LYS A 287 -15.77 -10.30 -0.77
CA LYS A 287 -16.07 -9.42 -1.90
C LYS A 287 -15.01 -9.52 -2.99
N ALA A 288 -13.73 -9.49 -2.65
CA ALA A 288 -12.64 -9.63 -3.60
C ALA A 288 -12.71 -10.97 -4.36
N HIS A 289 -13.01 -12.07 -3.67
CA HIS A 289 -13.15 -13.38 -4.32
C HIS A 289 -14.43 -13.50 -5.19
N SER A 290 -15.40 -12.60 -5.01
CA SER A 290 -16.60 -12.55 -5.85
C SER A 290 -16.40 -11.82 -7.19
N LEU A 291 -15.24 -11.18 -7.39
CA LEU A 291 -14.91 -10.50 -8.64
C LEU A 291 -14.77 -11.48 -9.82
N PRO A 292 -14.84 -10.99 -11.08
CA PRO A 292 -14.66 -11.83 -12.26
C PRO A 292 -13.36 -12.64 -12.21
N GLY A 293 -13.43 -13.91 -12.61
CA GLY A 293 -12.33 -14.87 -12.49
C GLY A 293 -12.21 -15.59 -11.14
N HIS A 294 -12.99 -15.20 -10.13
CA HIS A 294 -12.89 -15.72 -8.75
C HIS A 294 -11.45 -15.66 -8.21
N PRO A 295 -10.84 -14.46 -8.19
CA PRO A 295 -9.42 -14.31 -7.93
C PRO A 295 -9.03 -14.86 -6.57
N LYS A 296 -7.77 -15.28 -6.46
CA LYS A 296 -7.17 -15.50 -5.15
C LYS A 296 -6.97 -14.17 -4.44
N VAL A 297 -6.97 -14.18 -3.11
CA VAL A 297 -6.85 -12.97 -2.30
C VAL A 297 -5.60 -13.05 -1.44
N LEU A 298 -4.68 -12.11 -1.65
CA LEU A 298 -3.52 -11.88 -0.80
C LEU A 298 -3.80 -10.66 0.09
N VAL A 299 -4.02 -10.90 1.37
CA VAL A 299 -4.18 -9.83 2.36
C VAL A 299 -2.79 -9.41 2.83
N ALA A 300 -2.38 -8.19 2.45
CA ALA A 300 -1.09 -7.64 2.82
C ALA A 300 -1.13 -7.18 4.28
N ASP A 301 -0.31 -7.75 5.17
CA ASP A 301 -0.16 -7.29 6.55
C ASP A 301 0.53 -5.91 6.58
N PHE A 302 0.26 -5.13 7.63
CA PHE A 302 0.97 -3.88 7.90
C PHE A 302 2.43 -4.11 8.30
N TYR A 303 3.24 -3.07 8.10
CA TYR A 303 4.62 -2.98 8.57
C TYR A 303 4.71 -2.06 9.81
N TYR A 304 5.86 -2.06 10.48
CA TYR A 304 6.12 -1.15 11.59
C TYR A 304 6.36 0.28 11.09
N ALA A 305 5.34 1.15 11.11
CA ALA A 305 5.51 2.56 10.73
C ALA A 305 6.47 3.29 11.69
N LEU A 306 6.24 3.11 12.98
CA LEU A 306 7.16 3.44 14.07
C LEU A 306 7.38 2.20 14.94
N SER A 307 8.55 2.11 15.56
CA SER A 307 8.91 1.01 16.44
C SER A 307 9.80 1.47 17.58
N ARG A 308 10.09 0.60 18.53
CA ARG A 308 11.07 0.83 19.61
C ARG A 308 12.48 1.13 19.10
N ALA A 309 12.79 0.81 17.85
CA ALA A 309 14.04 1.18 17.20
C ALA A 309 13.99 2.59 16.57
N SER A 310 12.80 3.18 16.42
CA SER A 310 12.63 4.54 15.93
C SER A 310 13.18 5.57 16.94
N GLY A 311 13.85 6.60 16.43
CA GLY A 311 14.07 7.83 17.19
C GLY A 311 12.76 8.45 17.67
N LYS A 312 12.82 9.24 18.75
CA LYS A 312 11.63 9.95 19.26
C LYS A 312 11.08 10.88 18.17
N PRO A 313 9.79 10.79 17.81
CA PRO A 313 9.20 11.73 16.86
C PRO A 313 9.36 13.18 17.35
N PRO A 314 9.62 14.14 16.44
CA PRO A 314 9.77 15.53 16.82
C PRO A 314 8.45 16.10 17.34
N THR A 315 8.51 16.97 18.36
CA THR A 315 7.30 17.60 18.93
C THR A 315 6.55 18.46 17.93
N SER A 316 7.23 18.93 16.87
CA SER A 316 6.62 19.65 15.75
C SER A 316 5.52 18.84 15.05
N TYR A 317 5.59 17.51 15.11
CA TYR A 317 4.52 16.63 14.63
C TYR A 317 3.15 16.97 15.26
N CYS A 318 3.16 17.39 16.53
CA CYS A 318 1.96 17.73 17.29
C CYS A 318 1.54 19.21 17.14
N THR A 319 2.40 20.10 16.66
CA THR A 319 2.12 21.55 16.65
C THR A 319 1.85 22.09 15.25
N ASP A 320 2.35 21.44 14.20
CA ASP A 320 2.39 22.02 12.85
C ASP A 320 1.18 21.60 11.98
N ARG A 321 0.14 21.02 12.60
CA ARG A 321 -1.02 20.42 11.91
C ARG A 321 -2.35 21.12 12.14
N GLY A 322 -2.34 22.32 12.72
CA GLY A 322 -3.56 23.10 12.95
C GLY A 322 -4.47 22.53 14.04
N PHE A 323 -3.96 21.60 14.87
CA PHE A 323 -4.72 21.05 15.99
C PHE A 323 -5.12 22.15 16.99
N THR A 324 -6.26 21.93 17.67
CA THR A 324 -6.61 22.76 18.83
C THR A 324 -5.51 22.67 19.89
N ALA A 325 -5.35 23.71 20.71
CA ALA A 325 -4.32 23.74 21.74
C ALA A 325 -4.40 22.54 22.71
N ALA A 326 -5.62 22.05 22.99
CA ALA A 326 -5.85 20.89 23.82
C ALA A 326 -5.33 19.59 23.18
N VAL A 327 -5.67 19.35 21.91
CA VAL A 327 -5.21 18.17 21.15
C VAL A 327 -3.69 18.19 20.98
N ALA A 328 -3.12 19.35 20.66
CA ALA A 328 -1.67 19.52 20.54
C ALA A 328 -0.95 19.20 21.86
N GLN A 329 -1.46 19.69 22.99
CA GLN A 329 -0.91 19.41 24.31
C GLN A 329 -0.95 17.91 24.65
N GLU A 330 -2.08 17.26 24.37
CA GLU A 330 -2.24 15.83 24.61
C GLU A 330 -1.31 14.99 23.71
N CYS A 331 -1.20 15.34 22.43
CA CYS A 331 -0.25 14.73 21.50
C CYS A 331 1.18 14.82 22.05
N VAL A 332 1.63 16.01 22.49
CA VAL A 332 2.98 16.19 23.04
C VAL A 332 3.21 15.34 24.29
N GLN A 333 2.21 15.21 25.16
CA GLN A 333 2.30 14.38 26.37
C GLN A 333 2.42 12.88 26.03
N ARG A 334 1.76 12.44 24.95
CA ARG A 334 1.68 11.02 24.57
C ARG A 334 2.70 10.61 23.50
N ILE A 335 3.45 11.56 22.92
CA ILE A 335 4.29 11.30 21.74
C ILE A 335 5.31 10.17 21.89
N GLY A 336 5.81 9.94 23.12
CA GLY A 336 6.74 8.85 23.41
C GLY A 336 6.14 7.45 23.34
N ARG A 337 4.80 7.32 23.30
CA ARG A 337 4.09 6.03 23.23
C ARG A 337 3.86 5.52 21.81
N ALA A 338 4.03 6.38 20.79
CA ALA A 338 3.71 6.05 19.41
C ALA A 338 4.42 4.77 18.90
N PRO A 339 5.75 4.59 19.09
CA PRO A 339 6.44 3.34 18.81
C PRO A 339 5.71 2.07 19.27
N LEU A 340 5.42 1.99 20.57
CA LEU A 340 4.81 0.80 21.17
C LEU A 340 3.42 0.54 20.60
N ARG A 341 2.63 1.59 20.40
CA ARG A 341 1.26 1.46 19.90
C ARG A 341 1.21 1.06 18.42
N TYR A 342 2.13 1.55 17.59
CA TYR A 342 2.28 1.07 16.21
C TYR A 342 2.73 -0.39 16.14
N GLU A 343 3.63 -0.83 17.04
CA GLU A 343 3.98 -2.25 17.13
C GLU A 343 2.80 -3.12 17.55
N GLN A 344 1.98 -2.65 18.50
CA GLN A 344 0.73 -3.32 18.86
C GLN A 344 -0.20 -3.41 17.65
N PHE A 345 -0.48 -2.28 17.00
CA PHE A 345 -1.32 -2.23 15.80
C PHE A 345 -0.86 -3.25 14.75
N THR A 346 0.44 -3.26 14.45
CA THR A 346 1.03 -4.19 13.46
C THR A 346 0.79 -5.66 13.84
N ARG A 347 1.04 -6.05 15.09
CA ARG A 347 0.84 -7.45 15.54
C ARG A 347 -0.63 -7.86 15.56
N TYR A 348 -1.49 -7.01 16.12
CA TYR A 348 -2.90 -7.33 16.28
C TYR A 348 -3.63 -7.31 14.94
N SER A 349 -3.35 -6.35 14.05
CA SER A 349 -3.96 -6.32 12.70
C SER A 349 -3.58 -7.55 11.89
N ALA A 350 -2.31 -7.96 11.90
CA ALA A 350 -1.87 -9.18 11.23
C ALA A 350 -2.55 -10.44 11.80
N ALA A 351 -2.80 -10.50 13.12
CA ALA A 351 -3.53 -11.62 13.72
C ALA A 351 -5.02 -11.63 13.29
N GLU A 352 -5.66 -10.47 13.25
CA GLU A 352 -7.05 -10.32 12.80
C GLU A 352 -7.20 -10.66 11.30
N TYR A 353 -6.23 -10.27 10.47
CA TYR A 353 -6.20 -10.62 9.05
C TYR A 353 -6.09 -12.12 8.82
N ARG A 354 -5.21 -12.80 9.56
CA ARG A 354 -5.11 -14.27 9.50
C ARG A 354 -6.42 -14.93 9.97
N ARG A 355 -7.02 -14.45 11.05
CA ARG A 355 -8.33 -14.96 11.51
C ARG A 355 -9.38 -14.82 10.42
N ALA A 356 -9.49 -13.65 9.81
CA ALA A 356 -10.45 -13.38 8.74
C ALA A 356 -10.20 -14.25 7.50
N VAL A 357 -8.94 -14.46 7.13
CA VAL A 357 -8.53 -15.39 6.06
C VAL A 357 -8.96 -16.83 6.37
N ASP A 358 -8.72 -17.30 7.59
CA ASP A 358 -9.09 -18.65 8.01
C ASP A 358 -10.61 -18.85 8.04
N GLU A 359 -11.36 -17.87 8.55
CA GLU A 359 -12.82 -17.86 8.55
C GLU A 359 -13.39 -17.86 7.11
N ALA A 360 -12.84 -17.03 6.22
CA ALA A 360 -13.25 -16.94 4.82
C ALA A 360 -12.97 -18.25 4.05
N ASN A 361 -11.79 -18.85 4.26
CA ASN A 361 -11.44 -20.13 3.67
C ASN A 361 -12.31 -21.27 4.22
N ALA A 362 -12.59 -21.28 5.52
CA ALA A 362 -13.46 -22.27 6.14
C ALA A 362 -14.90 -22.16 5.60
N ALA A 363 -15.42 -20.95 5.40
CA ALA A 363 -16.76 -20.72 4.87
C ALA A 363 -16.95 -21.19 3.43
N SER A 364 -15.91 -21.13 2.59
CA SER A 364 -15.98 -21.59 1.19
C SER A 364 -15.68 -23.08 0.98
N GLY A 365 -15.05 -23.73 1.97
CA GLY A 365 -14.60 -25.11 1.86
C GLY A 365 -13.36 -25.32 0.97
N THR A 366 -12.80 -24.28 0.35
CA THR A 366 -11.55 -24.35 -0.44
C THR A 366 -10.71 -23.09 -0.19
N PRO A 367 -9.41 -23.22 0.14
CA PRO A 367 -8.57 -22.04 0.35
C PRO A 367 -8.46 -21.15 -0.90
N TYR A 368 -8.87 -19.90 -0.77
CA TYR A 368 -8.75 -18.85 -1.79
C TYR A 368 -8.08 -17.57 -1.27
N ALA A 369 -7.92 -17.44 0.05
CA ALA A 369 -7.29 -16.30 0.69
C ALA A 369 -6.07 -16.69 1.51
N VAL A 370 -5.10 -15.78 1.61
CA VAL A 370 -3.91 -15.91 2.46
C VAL A 370 -3.47 -14.55 2.97
N ALA A 371 -3.00 -14.48 4.22
CA ALA A 371 -2.32 -13.29 4.74
C ALA A 371 -0.81 -13.38 4.46
N GLY A 372 -0.23 -12.33 3.91
CA GLY A 372 1.20 -12.21 3.65
C GLY A 372 1.77 -11.00 4.37
N ASP A 373 2.94 -11.14 4.99
CA ASP A 373 3.70 -9.98 5.48
C ASP A 373 4.93 -9.72 4.60
N GLY A 374 5.46 -8.50 4.70
CA GLY A 374 6.74 -8.14 4.10
C GLY A 374 7.94 -8.57 4.96
N LEU A 375 7.73 -9.39 5.99
CA LEU A 375 8.74 -9.82 6.96
C LEU A 375 9.50 -8.64 7.61
N PHE A 376 8.88 -7.48 7.78
CA PHE A 376 9.54 -6.31 8.37
C PHE A 376 9.93 -6.60 9.82
N THR A 377 11.05 -6.02 10.27
CA THR A 377 11.42 -5.98 11.69
C THR A 377 11.29 -4.58 12.25
N VAL A 378 11.40 -4.44 13.56
CA VAL A 378 11.41 -3.12 14.21
C VAL A 378 12.50 -2.20 13.65
N ASP A 379 13.64 -2.76 13.24
CA ASP A 379 14.75 -2.01 12.64
C ASP A 379 14.44 -1.43 11.26
N ASN A 380 13.31 -1.82 10.66
CA ASN A 380 12.86 -1.35 9.36
C ASN A 380 11.87 -0.19 9.41
N ALA A 381 11.47 0.23 10.62
CA ALA A 381 10.56 1.34 10.84
C ALA A 381 11.17 2.70 10.47
N ALA A 382 10.33 3.75 10.41
CA ALA A 382 10.81 5.10 10.20
C ALA A 382 11.73 5.50 11.35
N PHE A 383 12.80 6.23 11.06
CA PHE A 383 13.81 6.68 12.02
C PHE A 383 14.58 5.56 12.74
N ALA A 384 14.48 4.30 12.27
CA ALA A 384 15.33 3.21 12.72
C ALA A 384 16.67 3.19 11.96
N SER A 385 17.58 2.29 12.33
CA SER A 385 18.92 2.19 11.76
C SER A 385 18.96 1.64 10.32
N ASN A 386 17.94 0.86 9.93
CA ASN A 386 17.83 0.25 8.61
C ASN A 386 16.41 0.45 8.03
N PRO A 387 15.99 1.71 7.81
CA PRO A 387 14.63 2.03 7.42
C PRO A 387 14.29 1.44 6.05
N GLN A 388 13.16 0.76 5.97
CA GLN A 388 12.57 0.34 4.70
C GLN A 388 11.24 1.05 4.44
N VAL A 389 10.98 2.07 5.24
CA VAL A 389 9.90 3.03 5.06
C VAL A 389 10.50 4.43 4.98
N TRP A 390 9.85 5.33 4.24
CA TRP A 390 10.31 6.70 4.08
C TRP A 390 10.28 7.46 5.41
N GLN A 391 11.37 8.15 5.74
CA GLN A 391 11.50 8.96 6.94
C GLN A 391 11.18 10.43 6.68
N PHE A 392 11.51 10.92 5.48
CA PHE A 392 11.45 12.33 5.14
C PHE A 392 10.82 12.54 3.75
N PRO A 393 10.10 13.66 3.53
CA PRO A 393 9.54 13.99 2.21
C PRO A 393 10.59 14.15 1.10
N THR A 394 11.86 14.38 1.45
CA THR A 394 12.96 14.47 0.48
C THR A 394 13.30 13.13 -0.15
N GLU A 395 12.91 12.04 0.49
CA GLU A 395 13.14 10.70 -0.02
C GLU A 395 12.08 10.33 -1.06
N ASP A 396 10.90 10.95 -1.03
CA ASP A 396 9.79 10.73 -1.96
C ASP A 396 10.14 11.20 -3.41
N PRO A 397 10.44 10.27 -4.33
CA PRO A 397 10.75 10.57 -5.73
C PRO A 397 9.61 11.27 -6.49
N ILE A 398 8.36 11.09 -6.05
CA ILE A 398 7.19 11.70 -6.69
C ILE A 398 6.77 13.01 -6.00
N SER A 399 7.49 13.47 -4.97
CA SER A 399 7.16 14.71 -4.24
C SER A 399 7.13 15.95 -5.14
N VAL A 400 7.94 16.00 -6.19
CA VAL A 400 7.93 17.11 -7.17
C VAL A 400 6.64 17.06 -7.99
N LEU A 401 6.28 15.88 -8.51
CA LEU A 401 5.05 15.65 -9.25
C LEU A 401 3.83 16.06 -8.41
N ARG A 402 3.78 15.60 -7.15
CA ARG A 402 2.70 15.90 -6.23
C ARG A 402 2.59 17.39 -5.92
N ARG A 403 3.73 18.06 -5.71
CA ARG A 403 3.79 19.52 -5.49
C ARG A 403 3.24 20.33 -6.65
N HIS A 404 3.43 19.86 -7.88
CA HIS A 404 2.88 20.53 -9.04
C HIS A 404 1.39 20.24 -9.23
N ALA A 405 0.94 19.00 -9.02
CA ALA A 405 -0.46 18.62 -9.18
C ALA A 405 -1.36 19.25 -8.09
N CYS A 406 -0.87 19.32 -6.85
CA CYS A 406 -1.69 19.72 -5.71
C CYS A 406 -2.51 21.02 -5.86
N PRO A 407 -1.93 22.17 -6.28
CA PRO A 407 -2.62 23.46 -6.23
C PRO A 407 -3.88 23.53 -7.10
N GLU A 408 -4.03 22.60 -8.03
CA GLU A 408 -5.19 22.52 -8.92
C GLU A 408 -6.29 21.59 -8.39
N PHE A 409 -5.92 20.60 -7.59
CA PHE A 409 -6.79 19.53 -7.13
C PHE A 409 -7.33 19.76 -5.72
N SER A 410 -6.85 20.78 -5.00
CA SER A 410 -7.20 21.03 -3.60
C SER A 410 -7.00 22.50 -3.20
N PRO A 411 -8.01 23.20 -2.65
CA PRO A 411 -7.82 24.51 -2.01
C PRO A 411 -7.03 24.44 -0.69
N THR A 412 -6.82 23.25 -0.10
CA THR A 412 -5.98 23.01 1.09
C THR A 412 -4.53 22.69 0.70
N PRO A 413 -3.56 23.60 0.93
CA PRO A 413 -2.24 23.52 0.29
C PRO A 413 -1.09 22.75 0.97
N PRO A 414 -1.17 22.09 2.15
CA PRO A 414 -0.07 21.24 2.63
C PRO A 414 -0.14 19.74 2.26
N GLN A 415 -1.32 19.15 2.22
CA GLN A 415 -1.47 17.69 2.49
C GLN A 415 -1.36 16.84 1.24
N CYS A 416 -1.87 17.37 0.14
CA CYS A 416 -1.53 17.00 -1.22
C CYS A 416 -0.03 17.16 -1.57
N LEU A 417 0.82 17.80 -0.75
CA LEU A 417 2.25 18.00 -1.09
C LEU A 417 3.14 16.90 -0.48
N THR A 418 2.61 16.15 0.49
CA THR A 418 3.40 15.21 1.29
C THR A 418 2.77 13.83 1.23
N ALA A 419 3.61 12.81 1.02
CA ALA A 419 3.21 11.46 1.38
C ALA A 419 2.94 11.40 2.88
N ALA A 420 1.98 10.58 3.30
CA ALA A 420 1.95 10.18 4.71
C ALA A 420 3.32 9.55 5.05
N LEU A 421 3.90 9.97 6.16
CA LEU A 421 5.22 9.48 6.57
C LEU A 421 5.16 7.99 6.86
N ALA A 422 6.30 7.32 6.72
CA ALA A 422 6.46 5.90 6.98
C ALA A 422 5.76 4.95 5.98
N HIS A 423 5.57 5.30 4.70
CA HIS A 423 5.26 4.31 3.65
C HIS A 423 6.47 3.48 3.22
N PRO A 424 6.31 2.25 2.69
CA PRO A 424 7.42 1.47 2.20
C PRO A 424 8.19 2.26 1.13
N ASN A 425 9.50 2.39 1.32
CA ASN A 425 10.37 2.98 0.29
C ASN A 425 10.61 1.96 -0.82
N THR A 426 11.42 2.30 -1.83
CA THR A 426 11.71 1.35 -2.93
C THR A 426 12.27 0.01 -2.43
N ALA A 427 13.11 0.01 -1.38
CA ALA A 427 13.66 -1.21 -0.80
C ALA A 427 12.60 -2.00 -0.01
N GLY A 428 11.76 -1.32 0.78
CA GLY A 428 10.63 -1.95 1.46
C GLY A 428 9.59 -2.52 0.52
N SER A 429 9.33 -1.83 -0.60
CA SER A 429 8.40 -2.27 -1.64
C SER A 429 8.87 -3.57 -2.28
N ARG A 430 10.16 -3.65 -2.60
CA ARG A 430 10.80 -4.87 -3.10
C ARG A 430 10.70 -6.01 -2.08
N ARG A 431 10.98 -5.72 -0.80
CA ARG A 431 10.89 -6.73 0.26
C ARG A 431 9.49 -7.30 0.40
N TYR A 432 8.45 -6.47 0.33
CA TYR A 432 7.06 -6.92 0.32
C TYR A 432 6.81 -7.91 -0.82
N ALA A 433 7.13 -7.50 -2.06
CA ALA A 433 6.89 -8.31 -3.25
C ALA A 433 7.63 -9.66 -3.21
N GLU A 434 8.90 -9.64 -2.80
CA GLU A 434 9.70 -10.85 -2.64
C GLU A 434 9.10 -11.74 -1.55
N SER A 435 8.77 -11.20 -0.38
CA SER A 435 8.22 -11.95 0.76
C SER A 435 6.86 -12.58 0.45
N PHE A 436 6.01 -11.92 -0.33
CA PHE A 436 4.73 -12.47 -0.76
C PHE A 436 4.91 -13.71 -1.63
N LEU A 437 5.85 -13.67 -2.57
CA LEU A 437 6.18 -14.80 -3.43
C LEU A 437 6.83 -15.96 -2.71
N LEU A 438 7.29 -15.71 -1.49
CA LEU A 438 7.71 -16.79 -0.65
C LEU A 438 6.46 -17.62 -0.24
N ASN A 439 5.31 -17.01 0.06
CA ASN A 439 4.14 -17.68 0.66
C ASN A 439 3.71 -18.97 -0.09
N PRO A 440 3.69 -20.16 0.57
CA PRO A 440 3.49 -21.43 -0.13
C PRO A 440 2.08 -21.58 -0.72
N ARG A 441 1.04 -21.00 -0.10
CA ARG A 441 -0.32 -21.02 -0.67
C ARG A 441 -0.38 -20.20 -1.95
N LEU A 442 0.23 -19.02 -1.96
CA LEU A 442 0.32 -18.19 -3.17
C LEU A 442 1.05 -18.96 -4.28
N ARG A 443 2.21 -19.55 -3.96
CA ARG A 443 2.97 -20.37 -4.92
C ARG A 443 2.14 -21.53 -5.48
N GLY A 444 1.46 -22.26 -4.61
CA GLY A 444 0.60 -23.39 -4.97
C GLY A 444 -0.54 -23.01 -5.92
N TRP A 445 -1.20 -21.87 -5.71
CA TRP A 445 -2.27 -21.40 -6.61
C TRP A 445 -1.79 -21.12 -8.02
N PHE A 446 -0.53 -20.73 -8.18
CA PHE A 446 0.07 -20.41 -9.48
C PHE A 446 0.98 -21.53 -10.03
N GLY A 447 0.91 -22.74 -9.45
CA GLY A 447 1.68 -23.89 -9.90
C GLY A 447 3.19 -23.71 -9.76
N LEU A 448 3.63 -22.80 -8.88
CA LEU A 448 5.04 -22.53 -8.64
C LEU A 448 5.60 -23.55 -7.64
N PRO A 449 6.87 -23.99 -7.82
CA PRO A 449 7.48 -24.94 -6.91
C PRO A 449 7.62 -24.31 -5.52
N GLY A 450 7.12 -24.97 -4.48
CA GLY A 450 7.27 -24.52 -3.11
C GLY A 450 7.10 -25.70 -2.18
N ASP A 451 8.08 -25.89 -1.29
CA ASP A 451 7.92 -26.83 -0.20
C ASP A 451 7.35 -26.07 0.99
N ASP A 452 6.24 -26.55 1.54
CA ASP A 452 5.85 -26.20 2.90
C ASP A 452 6.96 -26.71 3.83
N VAL A 453 7.62 -25.79 4.53
CA VAL A 453 8.58 -26.15 5.57
C VAL A 453 7.82 -26.27 6.88
N PRO A 454 7.56 -27.49 7.40
CA PRO A 454 6.88 -27.63 8.67
C PRO A 454 7.74 -27.00 9.77
N LEU A 455 7.17 -26.00 10.45
CA LEU A 455 7.74 -25.38 11.63
C LEU A 455 7.13 -26.03 12.86
N THR A 456 7.94 -26.78 13.61
CA THR A 456 7.52 -27.32 14.90
C THR A 456 7.77 -26.28 15.98
N THR A 457 6.74 -26.01 16.79
CA THR A 457 6.81 -25.05 17.89
C THR A 457 6.52 -25.74 19.22
N THR A 458 7.32 -25.46 20.24
CA THR A 458 7.04 -25.85 21.63
C THR A 458 7.27 -24.64 22.54
N ARG A 459 6.46 -24.51 23.59
CA ARG A 459 6.51 -23.35 24.48
C ARG A 459 6.80 -23.80 25.91
N ASP A 460 7.76 -23.13 26.56
CA ASP A 460 8.09 -23.28 27.98
C ASP A 460 8.09 -21.88 28.63
N GLY A 461 7.01 -21.58 29.36
CA GLY A 461 6.74 -20.24 29.87
C GLY A 461 6.68 -19.19 28.74
N ASP A 462 7.56 -18.19 28.82
CA ASP A 462 7.70 -17.13 27.80
C ASP A 462 8.71 -17.48 26.69
N THR A 463 9.31 -18.66 26.75
CA THR A 463 10.27 -19.15 25.75
C THR A 463 9.56 -19.98 24.69
N LEU A 464 9.75 -19.60 23.43
CA LEU A 464 9.35 -20.36 22.25
C LEU A 464 10.57 -21.09 21.69
N HIS A 465 10.45 -22.41 21.51
CA HIS A 465 11.42 -23.23 20.82
C HIS A 465 10.88 -23.58 19.43
N LEU A 466 11.70 -23.34 18.41
CA LEU A 466 11.39 -23.54 17.00
C LEU A 466 12.31 -24.59 16.42
N THR A 467 11.75 -25.49 15.60
CA THR A 467 12.51 -26.48 14.84
C THR A 467 11.98 -26.53 13.41
N ALA A 468 12.89 -26.39 12.44
CA ALA A 468 12.60 -26.50 11.01
C ALA A 468 13.28 -27.74 10.41
N LYS A 469 12.95 -28.06 9.15
CA LYS A 469 13.66 -29.06 8.35
C LYS A 469 15.15 -28.64 8.17
N PRO A 470 16.10 -29.59 8.02
CA PRO A 470 17.48 -29.26 7.68
C PRO A 470 17.60 -28.36 6.43
N GLY A 471 18.59 -27.48 6.45
CA GLY A 471 18.89 -26.47 5.43
C GLY A 471 20.24 -25.82 5.73
N SER A 472 20.69 -24.90 4.87
CA SER A 472 22.04 -24.32 4.98
C SER A 472 22.08 -23.02 5.77
N THR A 473 21.02 -22.23 5.74
CA THR A 473 20.88 -20.99 6.52
C THR A 473 19.42 -20.75 6.84
N PHE A 474 19.13 -20.32 8.07
CA PHE A 474 17.79 -20.11 8.59
C PHE A 474 17.61 -18.64 8.97
N ARG A 475 16.54 -18.02 8.50
CA ARG A 475 16.10 -16.69 8.93
C ARG A 475 14.81 -16.83 9.72
N TRP A 476 14.91 -16.72 11.04
CA TRP A 476 13.80 -16.83 11.98
C TRP A 476 13.21 -15.45 12.23
N PHE A 477 11.90 -15.33 12.06
CA PHE A 477 11.14 -14.15 12.42
C PHE A 477 10.23 -14.54 13.58
N PHE A 478 10.28 -13.83 14.70
CA PHE A 478 9.58 -14.28 15.91
C PHE A 478 8.18 -13.67 16.06
N GLY A 479 7.78 -12.76 15.18
CA GLY A 479 6.47 -12.09 15.21
C GLY A 479 6.36 -10.92 16.21
N ASP A 480 7.39 -10.68 17.02
CA ASP A 480 7.52 -9.51 17.90
C ASP A 480 8.37 -8.38 17.28
N GLY A 481 8.63 -8.51 15.98
CA GLY A 481 9.47 -7.62 15.19
C GLY A 481 10.97 -7.89 15.33
N THR A 482 11.39 -8.94 16.04
CA THR A 482 12.79 -9.40 16.04
C THR A 482 13.01 -10.53 15.03
N MET A 483 14.26 -10.67 14.57
CA MET A 483 14.70 -11.77 13.72
C MET A 483 16.07 -12.30 14.15
N ARG A 484 16.37 -13.55 13.77
CA ARG A 484 17.69 -14.17 13.96
C ARG A 484 18.09 -14.96 12.72
N VAL A 485 19.36 -14.86 12.34
CA VAL A 485 19.96 -15.76 11.33
C VAL A 485 20.80 -16.81 12.04
N THR A 486 20.61 -18.08 11.70
CA THR A 486 21.40 -19.21 12.23
C THR A 486 21.76 -20.19 11.11
N ASP A 487 22.76 -21.03 11.34
CA ASP A 487 23.07 -22.18 10.48
C ASP A 487 22.47 -23.49 11.05
N GLU A 488 21.84 -23.42 12.23
CA GLU A 488 21.19 -24.54 12.90
C GLU A 488 19.67 -24.55 12.62
N PRO A 489 19.06 -25.74 12.43
CA PRO A 489 17.62 -25.90 12.18
C PRO A 489 16.75 -25.71 13.43
N THR A 490 17.36 -25.35 14.56
CA THR A 490 16.67 -25.12 15.83
C THR A 490 17.06 -23.78 16.44
N THR A 491 16.10 -23.08 17.04
CA THR A 491 16.34 -21.84 17.78
C THR A 491 15.37 -21.69 18.94
N SER A 492 15.66 -20.79 19.86
CA SER A 492 14.75 -20.39 20.94
C SER A 492 14.67 -18.88 21.06
N HIS A 493 13.51 -18.36 21.48
CA HIS A 493 13.26 -16.94 21.65
C HIS A 493 12.39 -16.68 22.88
N VAL A 494 12.70 -15.63 23.64
CA VAL A 494 11.95 -15.26 24.84
C VAL A 494 11.13 -14.01 24.52
N TYR A 495 9.81 -14.11 24.65
CA TYR A 495 8.93 -12.96 24.48
C TYR A 495 8.89 -12.12 25.75
N THR A 496 9.18 -10.83 25.63
CA THR A 496 9.12 -9.88 26.77
C THR A 496 7.77 -9.21 26.90
N ASP A 497 6.96 -9.24 25.84
CA ASP A 497 5.66 -8.58 25.77
C ASP A 497 4.55 -9.57 25.43
N ALA A 498 3.34 -9.26 25.90
CA ALA A 498 2.14 -9.98 25.50
C ALA A 498 1.70 -9.60 24.08
N GLY A 499 1.09 -10.55 23.39
CA GLY A 499 0.43 -10.31 22.12
C GLY A 499 0.39 -11.58 21.27
N PRO A 500 -0.32 -11.56 20.13
CA PRO A 500 -0.11 -12.60 19.14
C PRO A 500 1.30 -12.43 18.58
N HIS A 501 2.15 -13.45 18.80
CA HIS A 501 3.44 -13.57 18.17
C HIS A 501 3.36 -14.71 17.18
N ILE A 502 3.61 -14.40 15.91
CA ILE A 502 3.43 -15.34 14.81
C ILE A 502 4.80 -15.62 14.22
N PRO A 503 5.49 -16.67 14.71
CA PRO A 503 6.83 -17.00 14.25
C PRO A 503 6.77 -17.50 12.80
N ARG A 504 7.83 -17.23 12.04
CA ARG A 504 8.03 -17.72 10.67
C ARG A 504 9.50 -18.07 10.47
N VAL A 505 9.78 -18.91 9.48
CA VAL A 505 11.14 -19.21 9.06
C VAL A 505 11.29 -19.15 7.55
N ILE A 506 12.41 -18.61 7.07
CA ILE A 506 12.89 -18.86 5.71
C ILE A 506 14.10 -19.77 5.79
N VAL A 507 14.07 -20.83 4.98
CA VAL A 507 15.18 -21.79 4.87
C VAL A 507 15.85 -21.58 3.52
N ASP A 508 17.10 -21.14 3.54
CA ASP A 508 17.94 -21.09 2.35
C ASP A 508 18.66 -22.44 2.22
N ASP A 509 18.31 -23.20 1.19
CA ASP A 509 18.95 -24.47 0.86
C ASP A 509 19.82 -24.29 -0.39
N ARG A 510 21.05 -23.79 -0.20
CA ARG A 510 22.03 -23.69 -1.27
C ARG A 510 22.55 -25.06 -1.76
N THR A 511 22.07 -26.17 -1.19
CA THR A 511 22.50 -27.53 -1.58
C THR A 511 21.59 -28.23 -2.58
N LEU A 512 20.41 -27.66 -2.90
CA LEU A 512 19.62 -28.04 -4.07
C LEU A 512 20.02 -27.15 -5.25
N GLN A 513 20.62 -27.75 -6.28
CA GLN A 513 21.15 -27.04 -7.45
C GLN A 513 20.11 -26.10 -8.08
N GLU A 514 20.55 -24.86 -8.33
CA GLU A 514 19.87 -23.78 -9.07
C GLU A 514 18.59 -23.20 -8.45
N GLY A 515 18.78 -22.44 -7.37
CA GLY A 515 18.32 -21.04 -7.34
C GLY A 515 16.84 -20.77 -7.05
N ASN A 516 16.33 -21.18 -5.89
CA ASN A 516 15.19 -20.50 -5.24
C ASN A 516 15.21 -20.74 -3.72
N PRO A 517 15.07 -19.69 -2.88
CA PRO A 517 14.88 -19.88 -1.43
C PRO A 517 13.57 -20.62 -1.14
N THR A 518 13.56 -21.50 -0.14
CA THR A 518 12.41 -22.33 0.27
C THR A 518 11.71 -21.73 1.52
N VAL A 519 10.38 -21.85 1.65
CA VAL A 519 9.59 -20.82 2.35
C VAL A 519 8.58 -21.28 3.43
N ILE A 520 8.56 -20.51 4.55
CA ILE A 520 7.48 -20.10 5.49
C ILE A 520 6.41 -21.15 5.81
N GLY A 521 6.58 -21.76 6.98
CA GLY A 521 5.51 -22.20 7.86
C GLY A 521 5.30 -21.24 9.03
#